data_AF-A0A7I5E932-F1
#
_entry.id   AF-A0A7I5E932-F1
#
_cell.length_a   1.000
_cell.length_b   1.000
_cell.length_c   1.000
_cell.angle_alpha   90.00
_cell.angle_beta   90.00
_cell.angle_gamma   90.00
#
_symmetry.space_group_name_H-M   'P 1'
#
loop_
_entity.id
_entity.type
_entity.pdbx_description
1 polymer ?
#
loop_
_entity_poly.entity_id
_entity_poly.type
_entity_poly.pdbx_seq_one_letter_code
_entity_poly.pdbx_strand_id
1 'polypeptide(L)'
;MTSGKLKRLYDELHQVDEGTHPKYVERLKQIEEIYEEQKEREQIAYELALERIDYEYKRRKQQTQDELEKKEKELVQSMLADIDEMEKRIEWEYTNMDVSRTGAINVIDSTKKTLRGRGGVLIEPPTYFNATPKAATPNITPDTRYLLTDSQIAEDVRAFTGGQSSPQKNQRLFEVILVKQKLTYDGKTYKQGEEVHVENIEYGKFPAKMDCITDTVVSFKSTLPWDTRQIHASYSDLTEGRVQISKKRSN
;
A
#
# COMPACT_ATOMS: atom_id res chain seq x y z
N MET A 1 -36.57 -57.76 -51.65
CA MET A 1 -35.15 -57.40 -51.85
C MET A 1 -34.76 -56.42 -50.75
N THR A 2 -34.48 -56.90 -49.54
CA THR A 2 -33.96 -56.04 -48.48
C THR A 2 -32.56 -55.59 -48.91
N SER A 3 -32.47 -54.31 -49.25
CA SER A 3 -31.27 -53.66 -49.77
C SER A 3 -30.07 -54.03 -48.90
N GLY A 4 -28.99 -54.57 -49.49
CA GLY A 4 -27.78 -54.97 -48.76
C GLY A 4 -27.15 -53.82 -47.94
N LYS A 5 -27.54 -52.58 -48.23
CA LYS A 5 -27.22 -51.39 -47.44
C LYS A 5 -27.87 -51.40 -46.04
N LEU A 6 -29.11 -51.89 -45.93
CA LEU A 6 -29.82 -51.99 -44.65
C LEU A 6 -29.17 -53.02 -43.73
N LYS A 7 -28.73 -54.16 -44.27
CA LYS A 7 -28.03 -55.19 -43.50
C LYS A 7 -26.71 -54.67 -42.92
N ARG A 8 -25.92 -53.95 -43.73
CA ARG A 8 -24.67 -53.29 -43.27
C ARG A 8 -24.91 -52.30 -42.14
N LEU A 9 -25.99 -51.52 -42.20
CA LEU A 9 -26.34 -50.57 -41.15
C LEU A 9 -26.76 -51.27 -39.84
N TYR A 10 -27.46 -52.40 -39.92
CA TYR A 10 -27.76 -53.22 -38.74
C TYR A 10 -26.50 -53.84 -38.14
N ASP A 11 -25.57 -54.33 -38.97
CA ASP A 11 -24.29 -54.86 -38.50
C ASP A 11 -23.43 -53.76 -37.86
N GLU A 12 -23.42 -52.54 -38.41
CA GLU A 12 -22.71 -51.38 -37.85
C GLU A 12 -23.34 -50.93 -36.52
N LEU A 13 -24.66 -50.92 -36.42
CA LEU A 13 -25.38 -50.62 -35.17
C LEU A 13 -25.06 -51.66 -34.09
N HIS A 14 -25.02 -52.94 -34.44
CA HIS A 14 -24.66 -54.01 -33.51
C HIS A 14 -23.22 -53.86 -33.00
N GLN A 15 -22.27 -53.50 -33.87
CA GLN A 15 -20.89 -53.21 -33.48
C GLN A 15 -20.78 -52.00 -32.54
N VAL A 16 -21.66 -51.00 -32.68
CA VAL A 16 -21.70 -49.86 -31.77
C VAL A 16 -22.28 -50.26 -30.41
N ASP A 17 -23.37 -51.03 -30.39
CA ASP A 17 -23.98 -51.53 -29.14
C ASP A 17 -23.03 -52.45 -28.36
N GLU A 18 -22.23 -53.25 -29.06
CA GLU A 18 -21.18 -54.10 -28.46
C GLU A 18 -19.88 -53.33 -28.15
N GLY A 19 -19.77 -52.05 -28.54
CA GLY A 19 -18.58 -51.23 -28.35
C GLY A 19 -17.35 -51.67 -29.16
N THR A 20 -17.54 -52.52 -30.17
CA THR A 20 -16.46 -53.03 -31.05
C THR A 20 -16.28 -52.21 -32.32
N HIS A 21 -17.15 -51.21 -32.54
CA HIS A 21 -17.11 -50.39 -33.73
C HIS A 21 -15.74 -49.69 -33.92
N PRO A 22 -15.07 -49.83 -35.08
CA PRO A 22 -13.69 -49.37 -35.27
C PRO A 22 -13.46 -47.89 -34.94
N LYS A 23 -14.37 -47.00 -35.35
CA LYS A 23 -14.25 -45.55 -35.04
C LYS A 23 -14.39 -45.24 -33.56
N TYR A 24 -15.16 -46.04 -32.83
CA TYR A 24 -15.35 -45.88 -31.39
C TYR A 24 -14.07 -46.29 -30.65
N VAL A 25 -13.51 -47.46 -31.00
CA VAL A 25 -12.25 -47.95 -30.43
C VAL A 25 -11.09 -47.00 -30.76
N GLU A 26 -11.01 -46.51 -31.99
CA GLU A 26 -10.01 -45.51 -32.39
C GLU A 26 -10.13 -44.23 -31.54
N ARG A 27 -11.37 -43.78 -31.30
CA ARG A 27 -11.60 -42.59 -30.48
C ARG A 27 -11.25 -42.82 -29.01
N LEU A 28 -11.55 -43.99 -28.46
CA LEU A 28 -11.14 -44.36 -27.10
C LEU A 28 -9.62 -44.35 -26.96
N LYS A 29 -8.90 -44.94 -27.94
CA LYS A 29 -7.44 -44.96 -27.94
C LYS A 29 -6.85 -43.54 -27.98
N GLN A 30 -7.42 -42.65 -28.79
CA GLN A 30 -7.01 -41.24 -28.82
C GLN A 30 -7.25 -40.54 -27.47
N ILE A 31 -8.36 -40.82 -26.80
CA ILE A 31 -8.66 -40.25 -25.48
C ILE A 31 -7.67 -40.76 -24.43
N GLU A 32 -7.35 -42.05 -24.47
CA GLU A 32 -6.38 -42.69 -23.56
C GLU A 32 -4.97 -42.12 -23.75
N GLU A 33 -4.54 -41.93 -25.00
CA GLU A 33 -3.25 -41.31 -25.33
C GLU A 33 -3.16 -39.87 -24.81
N ILE A 34 -4.20 -39.06 -25.02
CA ILE A 34 -4.27 -37.70 -24.48
C ILE A 34 -4.24 -37.71 -22.95
N TYR A 35 -4.96 -38.64 -22.32
CA TYR A 35 -5.02 -38.73 -20.87
C TYR A 35 -3.65 -39.06 -20.26
N GLU A 36 -2.93 -40.04 -20.81
CA GLU A 36 -1.60 -40.38 -20.34
C GLU A 36 -0.60 -39.25 -20.61
N GLU A 37 -0.67 -38.56 -21.76
CA GLU A 37 0.16 -37.39 -22.02
C GLU A 37 -0.08 -36.26 -20.99
N GLN A 38 -1.35 -35.97 -20.67
CA GLN A 38 -1.66 -34.95 -19.65
C GLN A 38 -1.16 -35.36 -18.27
N LYS A 39 -1.28 -36.64 -17.91
CA LYS A 39 -0.82 -37.16 -16.63
C LYS A 39 0.71 -37.08 -16.50
N GLU A 40 1.45 -37.44 -17.54
CA GLU A 40 2.90 -37.27 -17.59
C GLU A 40 3.30 -35.80 -17.47
N ARG A 41 2.62 -34.92 -18.22
CA ARG A 41 2.88 -33.48 -18.18
C ARG A 41 2.65 -32.88 -16.79
N GLU A 42 1.56 -33.27 -16.14
CA GLU A 42 1.24 -32.82 -14.78
C GLU A 42 2.31 -33.29 -13.78
N GLN A 43 2.77 -34.53 -13.91
CA GLN A 43 3.81 -35.07 -13.05
C GLN A 43 5.14 -34.33 -13.21
N ILE A 44 5.56 -34.06 -14.45
CA ILE A 44 6.76 -33.26 -14.73
C ILE A 44 6.62 -31.84 -14.16
N ALA A 45 5.45 -31.23 -14.32
CA ALA A 45 5.20 -29.89 -13.79
C ALA A 45 5.27 -29.86 -12.26
N TYR A 46 4.75 -30.89 -11.59
CA TYR A 46 4.81 -31.04 -10.15
C TYR A 46 6.25 -31.21 -9.64
N GLU A 47 7.04 -32.08 -10.27
CA GLU A 47 8.45 -32.30 -9.92
C GLU A 47 9.27 -31.02 -10.10
N LEU A 48 9.10 -30.30 -11.22
CA LEU A 48 9.77 -29.02 -11.45
C LEU A 48 9.35 -27.95 -10.42
N ALA A 49 8.08 -27.93 -10.02
CA ALA A 49 7.60 -27.01 -8.99
C ALA A 49 8.25 -27.28 -7.63
N LEU A 50 8.40 -28.56 -7.25
CA LEU A 50 9.09 -28.94 -6.02
C LEU A 50 10.57 -28.54 -6.04
N GLU A 51 11.29 -28.82 -7.13
CA GLU A 51 12.68 -28.42 -7.28
C GLU A 51 12.85 -26.91 -7.19
N ARG A 52 11.95 -26.14 -7.82
CA ARG A 52 11.96 -24.68 -7.74
C ARG A 52 11.73 -24.18 -6.32
N ILE A 53 10.80 -24.78 -5.58
CA ILE A 53 10.52 -24.42 -4.18
C ILE A 53 11.75 -24.69 -3.31
N ASP A 54 12.38 -25.86 -3.45
CA ASP A 54 13.57 -26.22 -2.68
C ASP A 54 14.76 -25.30 -3.00
N TYR A 55 14.98 -25.00 -4.27
CA TYR A 55 16.01 -24.06 -4.71
C TYR A 55 15.79 -22.66 -4.12
N GLU A 56 14.56 -22.14 -4.22
CA GLU A 56 14.18 -20.85 -3.65
C GLU A 56 14.36 -20.80 -2.13
N TYR A 57 13.98 -21.87 -1.43
CA TYR A 57 14.16 -22.00 0.01
C TYR A 57 15.65 -21.97 0.40
N LYS A 58 16.47 -22.78 -0.26
CA LYS A 58 17.92 -22.82 -0.03
C LYS A 58 18.57 -21.46 -0.31
N ARG A 59 18.20 -20.82 -1.42
CA ARG A 59 18.70 -19.48 -1.78
C ARG A 59 18.34 -18.44 -0.72
N ARG A 60 17.07 -18.39 -0.27
CA ARG A 60 16.63 -17.43 0.75
C ARG A 60 17.29 -17.68 2.10
N LYS A 61 17.44 -18.95 2.48
CA LYS A 61 18.14 -19.32 3.70
C LYS A 61 19.60 -18.83 3.67
N GLN A 62 20.29 -19.04 2.56
CA GLN A 62 21.67 -18.56 2.40
C GLN A 62 21.74 -17.04 2.44
N GLN A 63 20.87 -16.34 1.69
CA GLN A 63 20.81 -14.87 1.70
C GLN A 63 20.58 -14.31 3.11
N THR A 64 19.66 -14.91 3.87
CA THR A 64 19.39 -14.50 5.26
C THR A 64 20.62 -14.70 6.16
N GLN A 65 21.35 -15.80 5.96
CA GLN A 65 22.57 -16.09 6.71
C GLN A 65 23.69 -15.10 6.36
N ASP A 66 23.88 -14.81 5.08
CA ASP A 66 24.89 -13.85 4.60
C ASP A 66 24.56 -12.43 5.10
N GLU A 67 23.29 -12.04 5.09
CA GLU A 67 22.83 -10.75 5.63
C GLU A 67 23.05 -10.64 7.14
N LEU A 68 22.81 -11.71 7.89
CA LEU A 68 23.08 -11.75 9.33
C LEU A 68 24.58 -11.54 9.59
N GLU A 69 25.44 -12.32 8.91
CA GLU A 69 26.90 -12.20 9.07
C GLU A 69 27.40 -10.80 8.68
N LYS A 70 26.84 -10.22 7.63
CA LYS A 70 27.16 -8.85 7.22
C LYS A 70 26.77 -7.84 8.30
N LYS A 71 25.55 -7.94 8.86
CA LYS A 71 25.09 -7.04 9.93
C LYS A 71 25.89 -7.19 11.21
N GLU A 72 26.31 -8.39 11.58
CA GLU A 72 27.20 -8.62 12.72
C GLU A 72 28.54 -7.90 12.51
N LYS A 73 29.13 -8.02 11.32
CA LYS A 73 30.37 -7.31 10.97
C LYS A 73 30.21 -5.79 10.99
N GLU A 74 29.14 -5.28 10.39
CA GLU A 74 28.82 -3.84 10.39
C GLU A 74 28.61 -3.31 11.82
N LEU A 75 27.92 -4.05 12.68
CA LEU A 75 27.72 -3.68 14.08
C LEU A 75 29.03 -3.60 14.85
N VAL A 76 29.89 -4.63 14.72
CA VAL A 76 31.21 -4.64 15.37
C VAL A 76 32.05 -3.45 14.90
N GLN A 77 32.06 -3.17 13.59
CA GLN A 77 32.78 -2.01 13.04
C GLN A 77 32.24 -0.68 13.55
N SER A 78 30.91 -0.53 13.65
CA SER A 78 30.29 0.67 14.24
C SER A 78 30.69 0.85 15.69
N MET A 79 30.65 -0.21 16.50
CA MET A 79 31.01 -0.13 17.92
C MET A 79 32.49 0.22 18.11
N LEU A 80 33.38 -0.30 17.26
CA LEU A 80 34.79 0.06 17.29
C LEU A 80 34.98 1.54 16.92
N ALA A 81 34.30 2.03 15.88
CA ALA A 81 34.36 3.43 15.49
C ALA A 81 33.85 4.37 16.59
N ASP A 82 32.78 3.99 17.30
CA ASP A 82 32.25 4.77 18.43
C ASP A 82 33.26 4.86 19.59
N ILE A 83 34.01 3.78 19.85
CA ILE A 83 35.08 3.75 20.86
C ILE A 83 36.24 4.66 20.44
N ASP A 84 36.68 4.59 19.18
CA ASP A 84 37.75 5.44 18.65
C ASP A 84 37.36 6.93 18.68
N GLU A 85 36.08 7.26 18.41
CA GLU A 85 35.57 8.63 18.51
C GLU A 85 35.50 9.09 19.98
N MET A 86 35.11 8.21 20.90
CA MET A 86 35.09 8.50 22.33
C MET A 86 36.50 8.79 22.86
N GLU A 87 37.50 8.02 22.44
CA GLU A 87 38.91 8.25 22.79
C GLU A 87 39.36 9.64 22.30
N LYS A 88 39.14 9.96 21.03
CA LYS A 88 39.46 11.28 20.46
C LYS A 88 38.75 12.42 21.19
N ARG A 89 37.49 12.20 21.59
CA ARG A 89 36.70 13.18 22.35
C ARG A 89 37.32 13.43 23.73
N ILE A 90 37.74 12.38 24.42
CA ILE A 90 38.43 12.48 25.72
C ILE A 90 39.77 13.21 25.56
N GLU A 91 40.56 12.87 24.54
CA GLU A 91 41.84 13.54 24.26
C GLU A 91 41.66 15.02 23.93
N TRP A 92 40.64 15.35 23.14
CA TRP A 92 40.27 16.72 22.84
C TRP A 92 39.84 17.48 24.10
N GLU A 93 38.94 16.92 24.90
CA GLU A 93 38.49 17.50 26.16
C GLU A 93 39.67 17.71 27.12
N TYR A 94 40.57 16.73 27.26
CA TYR A 94 41.77 16.81 28.09
C TYR A 94 42.71 17.93 27.64
N THR A 95 42.99 18.02 26.34
CA THR A 95 43.84 19.09 25.76
C THR A 95 43.23 20.48 25.94
N ASN A 96 41.90 20.57 25.91
CA ASN A 96 41.16 21.81 26.06
C ASN A 96 40.84 22.15 27.52
N MET A 97 41.05 21.24 28.47
CA MET A 97 40.84 21.40 29.91
C MET A 97 41.97 22.19 30.60
N ASP A 98 42.94 22.70 29.85
CA ASP A 98 43.95 23.63 30.36
C ASP A 98 43.29 24.90 30.93
N VAL A 99 43.10 24.91 32.25
CA VAL A 99 42.59 26.04 33.06
C VAL A 99 43.47 27.29 32.88
N SER A 100 44.69 27.13 32.35
CA SER A 100 45.64 28.18 32.00
C SER A 100 45.23 29.03 30.78
N ARG A 101 44.25 28.61 29.97
CA ARG A 101 43.75 29.38 28.81
C ARG A 101 42.55 30.30 29.13
N THR A 102 42.08 30.32 30.37
CA THR A 102 40.97 31.21 30.81
C THR A 102 41.40 32.68 31.00
N GLY A 103 42.65 33.03 30.67
CA GLY A 103 43.22 34.35 30.94
C GLY A 103 42.94 35.44 29.90
N ALA A 104 42.33 35.17 28.74
CA ALA A 104 42.31 36.17 27.67
C ALA A 104 41.18 36.07 26.64
N ILE A 105 39.92 35.87 27.02
CA ILE A 105 38.77 36.33 26.22
C ILE A 105 37.67 36.80 27.19
N ASN A 106 37.75 38.06 27.61
CA ASN A 106 36.61 38.80 28.15
C ASN A 106 36.50 40.12 27.37
N VAL A 107 36.33 40.02 26.04
CA VAL A 107 35.83 41.16 25.25
C VAL A 107 34.31 41.09 25.31
N ILE A 108 33.75 41.64 26.38
CA ILE A 108 32.32 41.89 26.49
C ILE A 108 32.02 43.05 25.52
N ASP A 109 31.32 42.77 24.43
CA ASP A 109 30.81 43.79 23.52
C ASP A 109 29.89 44.75 24.29
N SER A 110 30.29 46.02 24.33
CA SER A 110 29.77 47.06 25.21
C SER A 110 28.55 47.81 24.63
N THR A 111 27.80 47.26 23.69
CA THR A 111 26.71 48.00 23.01
C THR A 111 25.29 47.81 23.55
N LYS A 112 25.04 47.09 24.65
CA LYS A 112 23.73 47.10 25.33
C LYS A 112 23.82 47.11 26.85
N LYS A 113 23.97 48.30 27.44
CA LYS A 113 23.67 48.55 28.85
C LYS A 113 22.67 49.70 28.98
N THR A 114 21.39 49.37 29.20
CA THR A 114 20.43 50.31 29.77
C THR A 114 20.36 50.12 31.29
N LEU A 115 20.70 51.18 32.00
CA LEU A 115 20.68 51.36 33.45
C LEU A 115 19.24 51.61 33.97
N ARG A 116 18.29 50.70 33.73
CA ARG A 116 16.94 50.74 34.32
C ARG A 116 16.41 49.30 34.42
N GLY A 117 16.36 48.61 35.55
CA GLY A 117 16.80 48.90 36.90
C GLY A 117 17.20 47.58 37.57
N ARG A 118 17.82 47.70 38.74
CA ARG A 118 18.21 46.60 39.65
C ARG A 118 17.05 45.60 39.77
N GLY A 119 17.21 44.30 39.57
CA GLY A 119 18.12 43.41 40.28
C GLY A 119 17.26 42.51 41.18
N GLY A 120 16.81 41.38 40.62
CA GLY A 120 15.91 40.42 41.26
C GLY A 120 14.75 40.07 40.32
N VAL A 121 14.82 38.92 39.66
CA VAL A 121 13.65 38.35 38.96
C VAL A 121 12.59 38.11 40.03
N LEU A 122 11.45 38.79 39.94
CA LEU A 122 10.24 38.34 40.64
C LEU A 122 9.92 36.96 40.05
N ILE A 123 10.29 35.92 40.78
CA ILE A 123 9.88 34.55 40.45
C ILE A 123 8.38 34.53 40.70
N GLU A 124 7.59 34.64 39.62
CA GLU A 124 6.17 34.32 39.70
C GLU A 124 6.04 32.86 40.19
N PRO A 125 5.19 32.59 41.20
CA PRO A 125 4.90 31.22 41.59
C PRO A 125 4.42 30.47 40.36
N PRO A 126 4.84 29.21 40.14
CA PRO A 126 4.48 28.45 38.96
C PRO A 126 2.95 28.35 38.90
N THR A 127 2.32 29.18 38.07
CA THR A 127 0.97 28.92 37.62
C THR A 127 1.09 27.75 36.64
N TYR A 128 0.25 26.75 36.86
CA TYR A 128 0.26 25.43 36.22
C TYR A 128 0.15 25.43 34.68
N PHE A 129 0.20 26.60 34.03
CA PHE A 129 -0.22 26.75 32.65
C PHE A 129 0.82 27.30 31.67
N ASN A 130 1.91 27.99 32.05
CA ASN A 130 2.74 28.69 31.04
C ASN A 130 4.26 28.85 31.32
N ALA A 131 4.99 27.83 31.80
CA ALA A 131 6.46 27.93 31.86
C ALA A 131 7.22 26.61 31.75
N THR A 132 7.34 26.07 30.54
CA THR A 132 8.63 25.56 30.07
C THR A 132 8.80 26.04 28.62
N PRO A 133 9.86 26.79 28.27
CA PRO A 133 10.27 26.81 26.87
C PRO A 133 10.59 25.36 26.55
N LYS A 134 9.80 24.73 25.67
CA LYS A 134 10.11 23.41 25.14
C LYS A 134 11.57 23.48 24.69
N ALA A 135 12.44 22.66 25.30
CA ALA A 135 13.78 22.46 24.80
C ALA A 135 13.67 22.27 23.29
N ALA A 136 14.47 23.00 22.51
CA ALA A 136 14.52 22.78 21.07
C ALA A 136 14.70 21.28 20.88
N THR A 137 13.64 20.62 20.39
CA THR A 137 13.64 19.19 20.18
C THR A 137 14.85 18.93 19.29
N PRO A 138 15.80 18.06 19.70
CA PRO A 138 16.85 17.67 18.78
C PRO A 138 16.15 17.23 17.50
N ASN A 139 16.67 17.64 16.34
CA ASN A 139 16.16 17.17 15.06
C ASN A 139 16.17 15.64 15.12
N ILE A 140 15.02 15.04 15.45
CA ILE A 140 14.76 13.63 15.26
C ILE A 140 14.54 13.54 13.77
N THR A 141 15.65 13.58 13.02
CA THR A 141 15.68 12.92 11.73
C THR A 141 15.28 11.48 12.04
N PRO A 142 14.09 11.03 11.57
CA PRO A 142 13.68 9.66 11.82
C PRO A 142 14.77 8.74 11.28
N ASP A 143 15.16 7.78 12.11
CA ASP A 143 16.16 6.79 11.76
C ASP A 143 15.77 6.09 10.46
N THR A 144 16.45 6.43 9.36
CA THR A 144 16.11 5.96 8.02
C THR A 144 16.43 4.49 7.82
N ARG A 145 17.10 3.84 8.79
CA ARG A 145 17.41 2.39 8.74
C ARG A 145 16.18 1.51 8.60
N TYR A 146 15.01 1.97 9.04
CA TYR A 146 13.74 1.25 8.94
C TYR A 146 12.77 1.87 7.92
N LEU A 147 13.16 2.94 7.24
CA LEU A 147 12.36 3.53 6.18
C LEU A 147 12.63 2.75 4.90
N LEU A 148 11.55 2.36 4.22
CA LEU A 148 11.65 1.75 2.90
C LEU A 148 12.28 2.77 1.95
N THR A 149 13.26 2.31 1.16
CA THR A 149 13.81 3.13 0.08
C THR A 149 12.75 3.34 -1.01
N ASP A 150 12.83 4.46 -1.74
CA ASP A 150 11.91 4.75 -2.85
C ASP A 150 11.81 3.60 -3.87
N SER A 151 12.89 2.82 -4.04
CA SER A 151 12.90 1.61 -4.88
C SER A 151 12.03 0.48 -4.32
N GLN A 152 12.10 0.22 -3.01
CA GLN A 152 11.28 -0.80 -2.34
C GLN A 152 9.82 -0.39 -2.32
N ILE A 153 9.53 0.89 -2.03
CA ILE A 153 8.18 1.45 -2.11
C ILE A 153 7.65 1.30 -3.55
N ALA A 154 8.44 1.64 -4.56
CA ALA A 154 8.02 1.52 -5.95
C ALA A 154 7.84 0.06 -6.39
N GLU A 155 8.61 -0.88 -5.86
CA GLU A 155 8.44 -2.32 -6.12
C GLU A 155 7.20 -2.88 -5.44
N ASP A 156 6.95 -2.53 -4.18
CA ASP A 156 5.73 -2.89 -3.46
C ASP A 156 4.49 -2.28 -4.11
N VAL A 157 4.56 -1.02 -4.55
CA VAL A 157 3.48 -0.37 -5.33
C VAL A 157 3.30 -1.07 -6.67
N ARG A 158 4.38 -1.46 -7.36
CA ARG A 158 4.34 -2.27 -8.59
C ARG A 158 3.82 -3.68 -8.34
N ALA A 159 3.98 -4.25 -7.15
CA ALA A 159 3.44 -5.55 -6.76
C ALA A 159 1.95 -5.46 -6.42
N PHE A 160 1.52 -4.37 -5.77
CA PHE A 160 0.09 -4.05 -5.57
C PHE A 160 -0.62 -3.71 -6.88
N THR A 161 0.06 -3.06 -7.81
CA THR A 161 -0.43 -2.81 -9.18
C THR A 161 -0.07 -3.93 -10.15
N GLY A 162 0.63 -4.96 -9.68
CA GLY A 162 1.22 -6.02 -10.48
C GLY A 162 0.16 -6.92 -11.08
N GLY A 163 0.02 -6.87 -12.39
CA GLY A 163 -0.78 -7.86 -13.10
C GLY A 163 -2.29 -7.65 -13.03
N GLN A 164 -2.78 -6.43 -13.24
CA GLN A 164 -4.10 -6.23 -13.85
C GLN A 164 -4.06 -6.61 -15.34
N SER A 165 -3.71 -7.87 -15.62
CA SER A 165 -4.46 -8.70 -16.57
C SER A 165 -5.52 -9.51 -15.82
N SER A 166 -6.05 -8.97 -14.72
CA SER A 166 -7.46 -9.19 -14.42
C SER A 166 -8.25 -8.69 -15.62
N PRO A 167 -9.27 -9.42 -16.10
CA PRO A 167 -10.09 -8.93 -17.19
C PRO A 167 -10.53 -7.54 -16.76
N GLN A 168 -10.34 -6.56 -17.65
CA GLN A 168 -10.97 -5.27 -17.52
C GLN A 168 -12.43 -5.53 -17.12
N LYS A 169 -12.75 -5.46 -15.83
CA LYS A 169 -13.99 -4.80 -15.46
C LYS A 169 -13.78 -3.45 -16.09
N ASN A 170 -14.40 -3.25 -17.24
CA ASN A 170 -14.66 -1.96 -17.81
C ASN A 170 -15.26 -1.13 -16.67
N GLN A 171 -14.41 -0.57 -15.80
CA GLN A 171 -14.82 0.39 -14.82
C GLN A 171 -15.11 1.59 -15.67
N ARG A 172 -16.40 1.70 -16.01
CA ARG A 172 -16.99 2.83 -16.68
C ARG A 172 -16.52 4.05 -15.89
N LEU A 173 -15.52 4.76 -16.42
CA LEU A 173 -15.05 6.00 -15.84
C LEU A 173 -16.23 6.95 -15.85
N PHE A 174 -16.63 7.41 -14.68
CA PHE A 174 -17.75 8.34 -14.58
C PHE A 174 -17.27 9.70 -15.05
N GLU A 175 -18.07 10.36 -15.90
CA GLU A 175 -17.81 11.76 -16.25
C GLU A 175 -18.14 12.64 -15.05
N VAL A 176 -17.13 13.30 -14.49
CA VAL A 176 -17.26 14.15 -13.31
C VAL A 176 -16.81 15.56 -13.66
N ILE A 177 -17.61 16.56 -13.30
CA ILE A 177 -17.25 17.98 -13.42
C ILE A 177 -17.54 18.63 -12.08
N LEU A 178 -16.47 19.07 -11.41
CA LEU A 178 -16.55 19.81 -10.16
C LEU A 178 -16.47 21.31 -10.46
N VAL A 179 -17.53 22.04 -10.11
CA VAL A 179 -17.59 23.50 -10.12
C VAL A 179 -17.98 23.94 -8.72
N LYS A 180 -17.49 25.10 -8.27
CA LYS A 180 -17.85 25.66 -6.96
C LYS A 180 -19.38 25.62 -6.75
N GLN A 181 -19.84 24.91 -5.72
CA GLN A 181 -21.25 24.65 -5.40
C GLN A 181 -22.09 23.80 -6.39
N LYS A 182 -21.47 23.18 -7.40
CA LYS A 182 -22.17 22.33 -8.38
C LYS A 182 -21.32 21.13 -8.81
N LEU A 183 -21.84 19.92 -8.59
CA LEU A 183 -21.24 18.67 -9.07
C LEU A 183 -22.04 18.17 -10.27
N THR A 184 -21.37 17.83 -11.37
CA THR A 184 -21.97 17.04 -12.46
C THR A 184 -21.34 15.65 -12.43
N TYR A 185 -22.14 14.60 -12.28
CA TYR A 185 -21.70 13.21 -12.19
C TYR A 185 -22.55 12.34 -13.12
N ASP A 186 -21.92 11.70 -14.12
CA ASP A 186 -22.55 10.88 -15.17
C ASP A 186 -23.76 11.61 -15.82
N GLY A 187 -23.54 12.87 -16.21
CA GLY A 187 -24.56 13.75 -16.83
C GLY A 187 -25.60 14.35 -15.87
N LYS A 188 -25.60 13.97 -14.59
CA LYS A 188 -26.53 14.51 -13.59
C LYS A 188 -25.89 15.64 -12.78
N THR A 189 -26.56 16.78 -12.74
CA THR A 189 -26.16 17.91 -11.90
C THR A 189 -26.75 17.78 -10.50
N TYR A 190 -25.91 18.02 -9.49
CA TYR A 190 -26.25 18.07 -8.08
C TYR A 190 -25.78 19.39 -7.46
N LYS A 191 -26.53 19.88 -6.48
CA LYS A 191 -26.22 21.12 -5.75
C LYS A 191 -25.88 20.81 -4.29
N GLN A 192 -25.15 21.72 -3.66
CA GLN A 192 -24.92 21.67 -2.22
C GLN A 192 -26.26 21.66 -1.46
N GLY A 193 -26.37 20.78 -0.46
CA GLY A 193 -27.58 20.55 0.33
C GLY A 193 -28.54 19.50 -0.25
N GLU A 194 -28.31 18.97 -1.45
CA GLU A 194 -29.18 17.96 -2.04
C GLU A 194 -28.99 16.57 -1.40
N GLU A 195 -30.09 15.84 -1.19
CA GLU A 195 -30.04 14.46 -0.70
C GLU A 195 -29.78 13.46 -1.82
N VAL A 196 -28.76 12.64 -1.61
CA VAL A 196 -28.26 11.63 -2.54
C VAL A 196 -28.03 10.30 -1.82
N HIS A 197 -27.93 9.21 -2.57
CA HIS A 197 -27.41 7.95 -2.05
C HIS A 197 -25.96 7.84 -2.45
N VAL A 198 -25.08 7.71 -1.45
CA VAL A 198 -23.66 7.52 -1.63
C VAL A 198 -23.36 6.04 -1.42
N GLU A 199 -22.63 5.46 -2.36
CA GLU A 199 -22.15 4.09 -2.30
C GLU A 199 -20.62 4.15 -2.26
N ASN A 200 -20.05 3.70 -1.16
CA ASN A 200 -18.60 3.57 -0.97
C ASN A 200 -18.29 2.09 -0.77
N ILE A 201 -17.18 1.62 -1.34
CA ILE A 201 -16.68 0.25 -1.17
C ILE A 201 -16.52 -0.12 0.31
N GLU A 202 -16.13 0.83 1.17
CA GLU A 202 -15.83 0.61 2.58
C GLU A 202 -17.10 0.59 3.45
N TYR A 203 -18.05 1.48 3.17
CA TYR A 203 -19.19 1.73 4.05
C TYR A 203 -20.54 1.23 3.50
N GLY A 204 -20.55 0.74 2.25
CA GLY A 204 -21.75 0.37 1.52
C GLY A 204 -22.58 1.57 1.08
N LYS A 205 -23.85 1.30 0.72
CA LYS A 205 -24.79 2.30 0.22
C LYS A 205 -25.64 2.89 1.35
N PHE A 206 -25.65 4.21 1.48
CA PHE A 206 -26.47 4.91 2.47
C PHE A 206 -26.95 6.29 1.97
N PRO A 207 -28.07 6.82 2.52
CA PRO A 207 -28.56 8.12 2.13
C PRO A 207 -27.78 9.24 2.84
N ALA A 208 -27.21 10.15 2.07
CA ALA A 208 -26.39 11.25 2.54
C ALA A 208 -26.80 12.57 1.87
N LYS A 209 -26.57 13.70 2.54
CA LYS A 209 -26.71 15.03 1.97
C LYS A 209 -25.35 15.56 1.51
N MET A 210 -25.33 16.32 0.42
CA MET A 210 -24.14 17.04 -0.01
C MET A 210 -23.87 18.21 0.95
N ASP A 211 -22.85 18.07 1.78
CA ASP A 211 -22.53 19.04 2.83
C ASP A 211 -21.74 20.22 2.28
N CYS A 212 -20.66 19.93 1.53
CA CYS A 212 -19.79 20.94 0.92
C CYS A 212 -19.29 20.47 -0.45
N ILE A 213 -19.31 21.35 -1.44
CA ILE A 213 -18.78 21.10 -2.79
C ILE A 213 -17.70 22.15 -3.09
N THR A 214 -16.45 21.72 -3.04
CA THR A 214 -15.28 22.50 -3.49
C THR A 214 -14.87 22.09 -4.90
N ASP A 215 -13.90 22.79 -5.47
CA ASP A 215 -13.26 22.48 -6.75
C ASP A 215 -12.46 21.16 -6.73
N THR A 216 -12.01 20.75 -5.55
CA THR A 216 -11.13 19.60 -5.36
C THR A 216 -11.82 18.39 -4.72
N VAL A 217 -12.79 18.63 -3.83
CA VAL A 217 -13.41 17.60 -2.97
C VAL A 217 -14.89 17.88 -2.78
N VAL A 218 -15.69 16.82 -2.67
CA VAL A 218 -17.10 16.86 -2.25
C VAL A 218 -17.25 16.11 -0.94
N SER A 219 -17.98 16.70 -0.01
CA SER A 219 -18.27 16.14 1.31
C SER A 219 -19.72 15.71 1.41
N PHE A 220 -19.95 14.50 1.89
CA PHE A 220 -21.26 13.91 2.11
C PHE A 220 -21.45 13.62 3.59
N LYS A 221 -22.63 13.93 4.13
CA LYS A 221 -23.00 13.62 5.51
C LYS A 221 -24.23 12.74 5.53
N SER A 222 -24.21 11.65 6.30
CA SER A 222 -25.37 10.77 6.41
C SER A 222 -26.62 11.53 6.87
N THR A 223 -27.78 11.14 6.32
CA THR A 223 -29.10 11.72 6.64
C THR A 223 -29.86 10.87 7.67
N LEU A 224 -29.33 9.70 8.03
CA LEU A 224 -29.96 8.85 9.05
C LEU A 224 -29.69 9.42 10.45
N PRO A 225 -30.68 9.46 11.35
CA PRO A 225 -30.54 10.10 12.65
C PRO A 225 -29.58 9.37 13.61
N TRP A 226 -29.30 8.08 13.37
CA TRP A 226 -28.34 7.29 14.13
C TRP A 226 -26.98 7.11 13.42
N ASP A 227 -26.75 7.79 12.31
CA ASP A 227 -25.55 7.63 11.50
C ASP A 227 -24.74 8.93 11.45
N THR A 228 -23.53 8.89 12.01
CA THR A 228 -22.61 10.03 12.06
C THR A 228 -21.58 10.01 10.94
N ARG A 229 -21.70 9.09 9.96
CA ARG A 229 -20.73 8.96 8.87
C ARG A 229 -20.66 10.24 8.02
N GLN A 230 -19.44 10.63 7.72
CA GLN A 230 -19.10 11.65 6.74
C GLN A 230 -18.07 11.09 5.77
N ILE A 231 -18.27 11.32 4.48
CA ILE A 231 -17.38 10.86 3.42
C ILE A 231 -16.90 12.07 2.63
N HIS A 232 -15.59 12.14 2.40
CA HIS A 232 -14.97 13.10 1.49
C HIS A 232 -14.55 12.34 0.24
N ALA A 233 -15.01 12.79 -0.92
CA ALA A 233 -14.67 12.21 -2.21
C ALA A 233 -13.93 13.25 -3.06
N SER A 234 -12.72 12.92 -3.48
CA SER A 234 -11.99 13.70 -4.47
C SER A 234 -12.53 13.46 -5.89
N TYR A 235 -12.08 14.27 -6.85
CA TYR A 235 -12.35 14.02 -8.27
C TYR A 235 -12.04 12.57 -8.68
N SER A 236 -10.85 12.08 -8.31
CA SER A 236 -10.39 10.72 -8.63
C SER A 236 -11.30 9.63 -8.04
N ASP A 237 -11.76 9.83 -6.80
CA ASP A 237 -12.65 8.86 -6.13
C ASP A 237 -14.00 8.71 -6.84
N LEU A 238 -14.50 9.81 -7.40
CA LEU A 238 -15.74 9.85 -8.17
C LEU A 238 -15.55 9.26 -9.57
N THR A 239 -14.47 9.60 -10.27
CA THR A 239 -14.20 9.11 -11.63
C THR A 239 -13.89 7.62 -11.67
N GLU A 240 -13.12 7.12 -10.69
CA GLU A 240 -12.74 5.71 -10.58
C GLU A 240 -13.88 4.86 -9.99
N GLY A 241 -14.97 5.48 -9.53
CA GLY A 241 -16.13 4.79 -8.97
C GLY A 241 -15.88 4.18 -7.59
N ARG A 242 -14.84 4.64 -6.86
CA ARG A 242 -14.65 4.33 -5.43
C ARG A 242 -15.78 4.89 -4.58
N VAL A 243 -16.30 6.06 -4.99
CA VAL A 243 -17.49 6.69 -4.45
C VAL A 243 -18.47 6.93 -5.58
N GLN A 244 -19.64 6.30 -5.50
CA GLN A 244 -20.72 6.45 -6.48
C GLN A 244 -21.89 7.22 -5.89
N ILE A 245 -22.52 8.06 -6.71
CA ILE A 245 -23.61 8.93 -6.29
C ILE A 245 -24.85 8.63 -7.15
N SER A 246 -25.96 8.38 -6.49
CA SER A 246 -27.26 8.23 -7.16
C SER A 246 -28.30 9.16 -6.54
N LYS A 247 -29.10 9.80 -7.38
CA LYS A 247 -30.20 10.66 -6.92
C LYS A 247 -31.23 9.82 -6.16
N LYS A 248 -31.66 10.31 -4.99
CA LYS A 248 -32.80 9.73 -4.26
C LYS A 248 -34.00 9.77 -5.19
N ARG A 249 -34.51 8.60 -5.61
CA ARG A 249 -35.77 8.53 -6.35
C ARG A 249 -36.86 9.05 -5.40
N SER A 250 -37.47 10.18 -5.74
CA SER A 250 -38.75 10.55 -5.16
C SER A 250 -39.75 9.51 -5.66
N ASN A 251 -40.32 8.74 -4.75
CA ASN A 251 -41.55 8.01 -5.01
C ASN A 251 -42.72 8.91 -4.63
#